data_AF-A0A1R3L7G4-F1
#
_entry.id   AF-A0A1R3L7G4-F1
#
_cell.length_a   1.000
_cell.length_b   1.000
_cell.length_c   1.000
_cell.angle_alpha   90.00
_cell.angle_beta   90.00
_cell.angle_gamma   90.00
#
_symmetry.space_group_name_H-M   'P 1'
#
loop_
_entity.id
_entity.type
_entity.pdbx_description
1 polymer ?
#
loop_
_entity_poly.entity_id
_entity_poly.type
_entity_poly.pdbx_seq_one_letter_code
_entity_poly.pdbx_strand_id
1 'polypeptide(L)'
;MMKLYEDILMKKILQIHLPDKCHIDSRPLLRLAEEIVHCITTKDERKLSDGIGEVWPDKHKELAYLIHLISSEILRDKGRDHSSHITTMSVLELLGNQSWGTKVIIVLSALATCYAELWLILKHSSTNPLALSVARLRGVNSLGTMESFECRFKALRYLFEGMVDVAKCITEFEILPEQYIMLDFEAMAAVKPHIHMASYWVIRSSVTCARQITGMISLNSEKMHVLSLILYSVS
;
A
#
# COMPACT_ATOMS: atom_id res chain seq x y z
N MET A 1 -23.19 8.67 16.84
CA MET A 1 -22.03 9.54 16.49
C MET A 1 -21.17 8.92 15.39
N MET A 2 -20.73 7.65 15.51
CA MET A 2 -19.89 6.97 14.50
C MET A 2 -20.54 6.82 13.11
N LYS A 3 -21.83 6.42 13.06
CA LYS A 3 -22.59 6.27 11.81
C LYS A 3 -22.74 7.58 10.99
N LEU A 4 -22.97 8.71 11.68
CA LEU A 4 -23.08 10.02 11.03
C LEU A 4 -21.76 10.49 10.40
N TYR A 5 -20.62 10.19 11.04
CA TYR A 5 -19.30 10.49 10.47
C TYR A 5 -19.04 9.68 9.21
N GLU A 6 -19.36 8.38 9.24
CA GLU A 6 -19.28 7.49 8.08
C GLU A 6 -20.15 8.00 6.93
N ASP A 7 -21.41 8.41 7.19
CA ASP A 7 -22.29 8.93 6.15
C ASP A 7 -21.74 10.21 5.48
N ILE A 8 -21.21 11.14 6.27
CA ILE A 8 -20.59 12.39 5.76
C ILE A 8 -19.32 12.08 4.95
N LEU A 9 -18.49 11.15 5.45
CA LEU A 9 -17.28 10.69 4.78
C LEU A 9 -17.62 10.09 3.42
N MET A 10 -18.55 9.14 3.38
CA MET A 10 -18.94 8.46 2.14
C MET A 10 -19.53 9.43 1.13
N LYS A 11 -20.34 10.40 1.58
CA LYS A 11 -20.85 11.44 0.70
C LYS A 11 -19.73 12.24 0.01
N LYS A 12 -18.66 12.57 0.74
CA LYS A 12 -17.49 13.26 0.17
C LYS A 12 -16.73 12.40 -0.82
N ILE A 13 -16.47 11.13 -0.49
CA ILE A 13 -15.73 10.22 -1.38
C ILE A 13 -16.52 9.95 -2.66
N LEU A 14 -17.85 9.83 -2.57
CA LEU A 14 -18.69 9.63 -3.74
C LEU A 14 -18.74 10.85 -4.67
N GLN A 15 -18.55 12.06 -4.15
CA GLN A 15 -18.48 13.27 -4.98
C GLN A 15 -17.24 13.31 -5.89
N ILE A 16 -16.15 12.68 -5.48
CA ILE A 16 -14.89 12.62 -6.26
C ILE A 16 -14.77 11.34 -7.10
N HIS A 17 -15.75 10.43 -7.01
CA HIS A 17 -15.75 9.18 -7.76
C HIS A 17 -16.46 9.35 -9.11
N LEU A 18 -15.67 9.40 -10.18
CA LEU A 18 -16.14 9.55 -11.55
C LEU A 18 -15.52 8.46 -12.42
N PRO A 19 -15.94 7.18 -12.26
CA PRO A 19 -15.27 6.08 -12.92
C PRO A 19 -15.40 6.18 -14.44
N ASP A 20 -14.27 6.05 -15.14
CA ASP A 20 -14.24 5.88 -16.58
C ASP A 20 -14.90 4.54 -16.92
N LYS A 21 -15.63 4.49 -18.04
CA LYS A 21 -16.23 3.22 -18.54
C LYS A 21 -15.16 2.21 -19.01
N CYS A 22 -13.89 2.60 -18.98
CA CYS A 22 -12.77 1.78 -19.40
C CYS A 22 -12.36 0.84 -18.26
N HIS A 23 -12.77 -0.42 -18.35
CA HIS A 23 -12.33 -1.46 -17.41
C HIS A 23 -10.90 -1.91 -17.76
N ILE A 24 -9.97 -1.75 -16.83
CA ILE A 24 -8.61 -2.28 -16.93
C ILE A 24 -8.53 -3.50 -16.01
N ASP A 25 -8.11 -4.67 -16.55
CA ASP A 25 -7.91 -5.84 -15.70
C ASP A 25 -6.67 -5.66 -14.82
N SER A 26 -6.91 -5.32 -13.56
CA SER A 26 -5.88 -5.06 -12.55
C SER A 26 -5.48 -6.34 -11.78
N ARG A 27 -6.10 -7.50 -12.02
CA ARG A 27 -5.76 -8.75 -11.31
C ARG A 27 -4.29 -9.19 -11.46
N PRO A 28 -3.62 -9.02 -12.62
CA PRO A 28 -2.20 -9.29 -12.72
C PRO A 28 -1.34 -8.45 -11.76
N LEU A 29 -1.73 -7.19 -11.50
CA LEU A 29 -1.06 -6.32 -10.53
C LEU A 29 -1.18 -6.87 -9.11
N LEU A 30 -2.40 -7.30 -8.74
CA LEU A 30 -2.64 -7.86 -7.42
C LEU A 30 -1.80 -9.11 -7.17
N ARG A 31 -1.72 -10.02 -8.15
CA ARG A 31 -0.87 -11.22 -8.09
C ARG A 31 0.59 -10.86 -7.90
N LEU A 32 1.11 -9.92 -8.69
CA LEU A 32 2.49 -9.46 -8.55
C LEU A 32 2.76 -8.85 -7.18
N ALA A 33 1.82 -8.07 -6.64
CA ALA A 33 1.92 -7.48 -5.32
C ALA A 33 1.94 -8.55 -4.20
N GLU A 34 1.12 -9.60 -4.32
CA GLU A 34 1.13 -10.77 -3.43
C GLU A 34 2.49 -11.50 -3.47
N GLU A 35 3.01 -11.75 -4.68
CA GLU A 35 4.31 -12.41 -4.89
C GLU A 35 5.45 -11.61 -4.26
N ILE A 36 5.48 -10.29 -4.47
CA ILE A 36 6.48 -9.39 -3.87
C ILE A 36 6.48 -9.54 -2.34
N VAL A 37 5.31 -9.42 -1.70
CA VAL A 37 5.20 -9.48 -0.23
C VAL A 37 5.54 -10.88 0.30
N HIS A 38 5.19 -11.93 -0.43
CA HIS A 38 5.58 -13.30 -0.11
C HIS A 38 7.10 -13.51 -0.17
N CYS A 39 7.76 -13.02 -1.23
CA CYS A 39 9.22 -13.08 -1.39
C CYS A 39 9.96 -12.35 -0.26
N ILE A 40 9.50 -11.14 0.10
CA ILE A 40 10.07 -10.36 1.22
C ILE A 40 10.05 -11.14 2.53
N THR A 41 8.96 -11.86 2.79
CA THR A 41 8.77 -12.59 4.04
C THR A 41 9.54 -13.90 4.08
N THR A 42 9.53 -14.65 2.98
CA THR A 42 10.23 -15.94 2.85
C THR A 42 11.72 -15.79 2.60
N LYS A 43 12.16 -14.58 2.20
CA LYS A 43 13.52 -14.26 1.76
C LYS A 43 13.94 -15.05 0.52
N ASP A 44 12.97 -15.59 -0.25
CA ASP A 44 13.20 -16.40 -1.45
C ASP A 44 12.83 -15.60 -2.71
N GLU A 45 13.84 -15.15 -3.45
CA GLU A 45 13.69 -14.36 -4.68
C GLU A 45 13.43 -15.21 -5.93
N ARG A 46 13.59 -16.54 -5.85
CA ARG A 46 13.53 -17.43 -7.03
C ARG A 46 12.13 -17.56 -7.62
N LYS A 47 11.09 -17.17 -6.89
CA LYS A 47 9.69 -17.24 -7.34
C LYS A 47 9.27 -16.08 -8.26
N LEU A 48 10.01 -14.99 -8.30
CA LEU A 48 9.62 -13.79 -9.06
C LEU A 48 9.85 -13.94 -10.58
N SER A 49 10.70 -14.88 -11.01
CA SER A 49 11.15 -14.97 -12.41
C SER A 49 10.15 -15.59 -13.39
N ASP A 50 9.15 -16.34 -12.91
CA ASP A 50 8.19 -17.00 -13.81
C ASP A 50 7.10 -16.06 -14.34
N GLY A 51 6.92 -14.87 -13.75
CA GLY A 51 5.83 -13.92 -14.07
C GLY A 51 6.23 -12.66 -14.85
N ILE A 52 7.52 -12.34 -14.98
CA ILE A 52 8.00 -11.04 -15.54
C ILE A 52 7.95 -11.00 -17.08
N GLY A 53 7.65 -12.13 -17.74
CA GLY A 53 7.69 -12.26 -19.20
C GLY A 53 6.52 -11.66 -19.98
N GLU A 54 5.47 -11.15 -19.33
CA GLU A 54 4.34 -10.54 -20.04
C GLU A 54 4.68 -9.10 -20.45
N VAL A 55 4.74 -8.84 -21.75
CA VAL A 55 4.77 -7.48 -22.30
C VAL A 55 3.44 -6.82 -21.96
N TRP A 56 3.47 -5.88 -21.03
CA TRP A 56 2.27 -5.19 -20.55
C TRP A 56 1.81 -4.13 -21.58
N PRO A 57 0.57 -4.22 -22.12
CA PRO A 57 0.05 -3.26 -23.10
C PRO A 57 0.10 -1.80 -22.62
N ASP A 58 -0.04 -0.81 -23.52
CA ASP A 58 0.12 0.63 -23.19
C ASP A 58 -0.73 1.12 -21.99
N LYS A 59 -1.92 0.55 -21.76
CA LYS A 59 -2.75 0.86 -20.56
C LYS A 59 -2.06 0.51 -19.23
N HIS A 60 -1.10 -0.39 -19.22
CA HIS A 60 -0.32 -0.71 -18.04
C HIS A 60 0.78 0.33 -17.73
N LYS A 61 1.20 1.15 -18.71
CA LYS A 61 2.09 2.29 -18.43
C LYS A 61 1.37 3.33 -17.57
N GLU A 62 0.09 3.54 -17.83
CA GLU A 62 -0.77 4.40 -17.01
C GLU A 62 -0.90 3.85 -15.58
N LEU A 63 -1.14 2.55 -15.43
CA LEU A 63 -1.17 1.90 -14.11
C LEU A 63 0.17 1.99 -13.38
N ALA A 64 1.29 1.76 -14.07
CA ALA A 64 2.62 1.88 -13.49
C ALA A 64 2.91 3.32 -13.03
N TYR A 65 2.51 4.32 -13.82
CA TYR A 65 2.59 5.72 -13.43
C TYR A 65 1.74 6.01 -12.19
N LEU A 66 0.50 5.52 -12.14
CA LEU A 66 -0.37 5.65 -10.96
C LEU A 66 0.24 4.98 -9.74
N ILE A 67 0.78 3.77 -9.87
CA ILE A 67 1.47 3.07 -8.77
C ILE A 67 2.63 3.90 -8.24
N HIS A 68 3.46 4.46 -9.12
CA HIS A 68 4.58 5.32 -8.72
C HIS A 68 4.11 6.60 -8.03
N LEU A 69 3.07 7.24 -8.57
CA LEU A 69 2.48 8.45 -8.00
C LEU A 69 1.89 8.19 -6.61
N ILE A 70 1.11 7.12 -6.47
CA ILE A 70 0.54 6.70 -5.18
C ILE A 70 1.65 6.32 -4.20
N SER A 71 2.67 5.57 -4.63
CA SER A 71 3.82 5.21 -3.77
C SER A 71 4.49 6.45 -3.18
N SER A 72 4.70 7.46 -4.02
CA SER A 72 5.27 8.75 -3.59
C SER A 72 4.34 9.49 -2.62
N GLU A 73 3.03 9.49 -2.90
CA GLU A 73 2.04 10.16 -2.07
C GLU A 73 1.88 9.53 -0.68
N ILE A 74 1.90 8.20 -0.58
CA ILE A 74 1.74 7.47 0.69
C ILE A 74 3.01 7.49 1.55
N LEU A 75 4.19 7.60 0.94
CA LEU A 75 5.47 7.69 1.65
C LEU A 75 5.83 9.11 2.08
N ARG A 76 5.25 10.13 1.45
CA ARG A 76 5.54 11.53 1.75
C ARG A 76 5.26 11.85 3.23
N ASP A 77 6.33 12.16 3.96
CA ASP A 77 6.19 12.67 5.32
C ASP A 77 5.60 14.08 5.26
N LYS A 78 4.51 14.28 5.97
CA LYS A 78 3.78 15.54 6.05
C LYS A 78 3.75 16.08 7.48
N GLY A 79 4.61 15.55 8.35
CA GLY A 79 4.68 15.90 9.76
C GLY A 79 3.60 15.21 10.61
N ARG A 80 3.76 15.33 11.93
CA ARG A 80 2.92 14.67 12.95
C ARG A 80 1.44 15.08 12.90
N ASP A 81 1.13 16.28 12.42
CA ASP A 81 -0.23 16.81 12.38
C ASP A 81 -1.03 16.33 11.15
N HIS A 82 -0.36 15.69 10.19
CA HIS A 82 -1.03 15.26 8.97
C HIS A 82 -1.72 13.90 9.14
N SER A 83 -3.05 13.92 9.28
CA SER A 83 -3.84 12.69 9.47
C SER A 83 -3.69 11.68 8.33
N SER A 84 -3.82 10.37 8.62
CA SER A 84 -3.87 9.33 7.58
C SER A 84 -5.06 9.51 6.65
N HIS A 85 -6.13 10.11 7.18
CA HIS A 85 -7.33 10.45 6.45
C HIS A 85 -7.06 11.45 5.31
N ILE A 86 -6.28 12.52 5.51
CA ILE A 86 -6.01 13.49 4.43
C ILE A 86 -5.23 12.85 3.27
N THR A 87 -4.21 12.04 3.55
CA THR A 87 -3.48 11.31 2.49
C THR A 87 -4.42 10.32 1.79
N THR A 88 -5.30 9.65 2.54
CA THR A 88 -6.30 8.73 1.96
C THR A 88 -7.22 9.46 0.99
N MET A 89 -7.72 10.64 1.36
CA MET A 89 -8.56 11.45 0.46
C MET A 89 -7.81 11.88 -0.79
N SER A 90 -6.56 12.32 -0.66
CA SER A 90 -5.73 12.68 -1.82
C SER A 90 -5.47 11.49 -2.76
N VAL A 91 -5.22 10.29 -2.21
CA VAL A 91 -5.10 9.06 -3.00
C VAL A 91 -6.41 8.73 -3.74
N LEU A 92 -7.56 8.88 -3.07
CA LEU A 92 -8.87 8.64 -3.69
C LEU A 92 -9.17 9.63 -4.82
N GLU A 93 -8.76 10.89 -4.67
CA GLU A 93 -8.89 11.92 -5.71
C GLU A 93 -8.03 11.58 -6.94
N LEU A 94 -6.77 11.20 -6.72
CA LEU A 94 -5.86 10.78 -7.80
C LEU A 94 -6.38 9.57 -8.59
N LEU A 95 -7.10 8.69 -7.91
CA LEU A 95 -7.67 7.49 -8.52
C LEU A 95 -9.13 7.68 -8.92
N GLY A 96 -9.69 8.90 -8.89
CA GLY A 96 -11.13 9.18 -9.00
C GLY A 96 -11.84 8.44 -10.15
N ASN A 97 -11.13 8.29 -11.28
CA ASN A 97 -11.60 7.64 -12.51
C ASN A 97 -11.54 6.10 -12.53
N GLN A 98 -10.98 5.45 -11.52
CA GLN A 98 -10.87 3.98 -11.46
C GLN A 98 -12.10 3.34 -10.80
N SER A 99 -12.40 2.07 -11.10
CA SER A 99 -13.37 1.27 -10.32
C SER A 99 -12.87 1.09 -8.87
N TRP A 100 -13.75 0.78 -7.92
CA TRP A 100 -13.34 0.62 -6.52
C TRP A 100 -12.35 -0.53 -6.33
N GLY A 101 -12.58 -1.66 -7.00
CA GLY A 101 -11.63 -2.78 -7.03
C GLY A 101 -10.27 -2.34 -7.59
N THR A 102 -10.27 -1.60 -8.69
CA THR A 102 -9.04 -1.09 -9.31
C THR A 102 -8.31 -0.09 -8.42
N LYS A 103 -9.03 0.82 -7.74
CA LYS A 103 -8.43 1.75 -6.76
C LYS A 103 -7.67 0.98 -5.69
N VAL A 104 -8.30 -0.03 -5.11
CA VAL A 104 -7.72 -0.86 -4.04
C VAL A 104 -6.48 -1.60 -4.55
N ILE A 105 -6.55 -2.21 -5.73
CA ILE A 105 -5.42 -2.96 -6.30
C ILE A 105 -4.22 -2.06 -6.61
N ILE A 106 -4.44 -0.87 -7.19
CA ILE A 106 -3.35 0.10 -7.44
C ILE A 106 -2.68 0.50 -6.13
N VAL A 107 -3.45 0.77 -5.08
CA VAL A 107 -2.90 1.14 -3.76
C VAL A 107 -2.14 0.00 -3.11
N LEU A 108 -2.63 -1.25 -3.20
CA LEU A 108 -1.90 -2.41 -2.69
C LEU A 108 -0.61 -2.66 -3.46
N SER A 109 -0.62 -2.45 -4.78
CA SER A 109 0.57 -2.55 -5.63
C SER A 109 1.61 -1.47 -5.28
N ALA A 110 1.16 -0.26 -5.00
CA ALA A 110 2.02 0.82 -4.50
C ALA A 110 2.63 0.47 -3.14
N LEU A 111 1.83 -0.04 -2.19
CA LEU A 111 2.33 -0.47 -0.89
C LEU A 111 3.35 -1.60 -1.00
N ALA A 112 3.10 -2.62 -1.85
CA ALA A 112 4.02 -3.71 -2.10
C ALA A 112 5.35 -3.20 -2.68
N THR A 113 5.30 -2.23 -3.60
CA THR A 113 6.49 -1.56 -4.15
C THR A 113 7.29 -0.87 -3.04
N CYS A 114 6.63 -0.14 -2.14
CA CYS A 114 7.29 0.49 -0.99
C CYS A 114 7.97 -0.54 -0.07
N TYR A 115 7.34 -1.69 0.18
CA TYR A 115 7.95 -2.76 0.95
C TYR A 115 9.17 -3.36 0.24
N ALA A 116 9.07 -3.63 -1.06
CA ALA A 116 10.15 -4.20 -1.86
C ALA A 116 11.38 -3.30 -1.86
N GLU A 117 11.19 -2.00 -2.09
CA GLU A 117 12.29 -1.04 -2.08
C GLU A 117 13.00 -1.00 -0.72
N LEU A 118 12.24 -0.91 0.38
CA LEU A 118 12.85 -0.91 1.71
C LEU A 118 13.60 -2.22 1.98
N TRP A 119 12.98 -3.36 1.67
CA TRP A 119 13.59 -4.66 1.90
C TRP A 119 14.89 -4.83 1.10
N LEU A 120 14.91 -4.43 -0.17
CA LEU A 120 16.11 -4.48 -1.02
C LEU A 120 17.24 -3.60 -0.47
N ILE A 121 16.92 -2.39 0.00
CA ILE A 121 17.90 -1.49 0.62
C ILE A 121 18.47 -2.13 1.89
N LEU A 122 17.60 -2.62 2.79
CA LEU A 122 18.04 -3.25 4.04
C LEU A 122 18.89 -4.48 3.79
N LYS A 123 18.47 -5.37 2.88
CA LYS A 123 19.17 -6.61 2.53
C LYS A 123 20.59 -6.35 2.00
N HIS A 124 20.76 -5.35 1.14
CA HIS A 124 22.04 -5.12 0.43
C HIS A 124 22.93 -4.07 1.08
N SER A 125 22.46 -3.33 2.07
CA SER A 125 23.22 -2.22 2.65
C SER A 125 24.49 -2.64 3.43
N SER A 126 24.67 -3.93 3.74
CA SER A 126 25.91 -4.48 4.33
C SER A 126 26.97 -4.87 3.28
N THR A 127 26.56 -5.14 2.04
CA THR A 127 27.44 -5.68 0.98
C THR A 127 27.59 -4.74 -0.22
N ASN A 128 26.69 -3.77 -0.38
CA ASN A 128 26.66 -2.83 -1.50
C ASN A 128 26.74 -1.37 -1.01
N PRO A 129 27.85 -0.65 -1.29
CA PRO A 129 28.02 0.76 -0.90
C PRO A 129 26.97 1.73 -1.45
N LEU A 130 26.38 1.43 -2.61
CA LEU A 130 25.28 2.24 -3.16
C LEU A 130 24.01 2.07 -2.32
N ALA A 131 23.66 0.82 -1.97
CA ALA A 131 22.52 0.55 -1.09
C ALA A 131 22.71 1.18 0.30
N LEU A 132 23.93 1.15 0.85
CA LEU A 132 24.27 1.84 2.10
C LEU A 132 24.09 3.36 1.98
N SER A 133 24.51 3.96 0.86
CA SER A 133 24.37 5.40 0.63
C SER A 133 22.91 5.82 0.52
N VAL A 134 22.09 5.04 -0.20
CA VAL A 134 20.63 5.25 -0.29
C VAL A 134 19.97 5.08 1.07
N ALA A 135 20.35 4.07 1.85
CA ALA A 135 19.84 3.84 3.20
C ALA A 135 20.09 5.07 4.10
N ARG A 136 21.31 5.62 4.07
CA ARG A 136 21.68 6.84 4.81
C ARG A 136 20.85 8.05 4.39
N LEU A 137 20.67 8.27 3.08
CA LEU A 137 19.85 9.37 2.57
C LEU A 137 18.36 9.24 2.94
N ARG A 138 17.86 8.01 3.09
CA ARG A 138 16.51 7.73 3.59
C ARG A 138 16.39 7.84 5.11
N GLY A 139 17.48 8.13 5.83
CA GLY A 139 17.49 8.28 7.30
C GLY A 139 17.63 6.96 8.08
N VAL A 140 18.12 5.90 7.45
CA VAL A 140 18.43 4.63 8.13
C VAL A 140 19.75 4.79 8.89
N ASN A 141 19.66 5.23 10.15
CA ASN A 141 20.84 5.66 10.92
C ASN A 141 21.53 4.51 11.68
N SER A 142 20.80 3.45 12.01
CA SER A 142 21.40 2.18 12.43
C SER A 142 20.87 1.08 11.52
N LEU A 143 21.81 0.40 10.88
CA LEU A 143 21.59 -0.85 10.20
C LEU A 143 21.38 -1.91 11.28
N GLY A 144 20.24 -1.83 11.98
CA GLY A 144 19.74 -3.01 12.69
C GLY A 144 19.77 -4.16 11.68
N THR A 145 20.29 -5.31 12.09
CA THR A 145 20.23 -6.51 11.24
C THR A 145 18.80 -6.67 10.73
N MET A 146 18.63 -7.21 9.52
CA MET A 146 17.30 -7.47 8.94
C MET A 146 16.35 -8.18 9.93
N GLU A 147 16.93 -8.97 10.83
CA GLU A 147 16.31 -9.61 12.00
C GLU A 147 15.51 -8.65 12.90
N SER A 148 15.98 -7.42 13.11
CA SER A 148 15.31 -6.38 13.92
C SER A 148 13.98 -5.92 13.33
N PHE A 149 13.76 -6.17 12.03
CA PHE A 149 12.53 -5.83 11.32
C PHE A 149 11.64 -7.04 11.04
N GLU A 150 12.07 -8.27 11.37
CA GLU A 150 11.40 -9.50 10.95
C GLU A 150 9.96 -9.61 11.49
N CYS A 151 9.76 -9.35 12.79
CA CYS A 151 8.42 -9.35 13.38
C CYS A 151 7.50 -8.30 12.74
N ARG A 152 8.06 -7.16 12.33
CA ARG A 152 7.30 -6.07 11.69
C ARG A 152 6.93 -6.45 10.26
N PHE A 153 7.87 -6.96 9.47
CA PHE A 153 7.57 -7.49 8.12
C PHE A 153 6.53 -8.60 8.17
N LYS A 154 6.61 -9.51 9.15
CA LYS A 154 5.60 -10.56 9.34
C LYS A 154 4.21 -9.99 9.65
N ALA A 155 4.11 -9.00 10.54
CA ALA A 155 2.84 -8.35 10.85
C ALA A 155 2.27 -7.60 9.64
N LEU A 156 3.12 -6.88 8.90
CA LEU A 156 2.75 -6.17 7.68
C LEU A 156 2.26 -7.13 6.59
N ARG A 157 2.87 -8.32 6.45
CA ARG A 157 2.36 -9.37 5.56
C ARG A 157 0.95 -9.80 5.92
N TYR A 158 0.68 -10.14 7.17
CA TYR A 158 -0.67 -10.59 7.55
C TYR A 158 -1.73 -9.52 7.30
N LEU A 159 -1.38 -8.24 7.54
CA LEU A 159 -2.26 -7.13 7.22
C LEU A 159 -2.44 -6.98 5.71
N PHE A 160 -1.37 -7.14 4.92
CA PHE A 160 -1.44 -7.14 3.46
C PHE A 160 -2.33 -8.26 2.92
N GLU A 161 -2.17 -9.49 3.41
CA GLU A 161 -2.99 -10.64 3.05
C GLU A 161 -4.48 -10.38 3.33
N GLY A 162 -4.82 -9.87 4.51
CA GLY A 162 -6.21 -9.50 4.82
C GLY A 162 -6.76 -8.40 3.92
N MET A 163 -5.94 -7.41 3.54
CA MET A 163 -6.36 -6.38 2.58
C MET A 163 -6.55 -6.93 1.17
N VAL A 164 -5.74 -7.91 0.75
CA VAL A 164 -5.88 -8.62 -0.51
C VAL A 164 -7.18 -9.43 -0.55
N ASP A 165 -7.55 -10.11 0.54
CA ASP A 165 -8.81 -10.85 0.61
C ASP A 165 -10.03 -9.93 0.44
N VAL A 166 -9.99 -8.76 1.07
CA VAL A 166 -11.02 -7.72 0.88
C VAL A 166 -11.02 -7.20 -0.56
N ALA A 167 -9.85 -7.00 -1.18
CA ALA A 167 -9.75 -6.57 -2.57
C ALA A 167 -10.35 -7.60 -3.53
N LYS A 168 -10.06 -8.89 -3.34
CA LYS A 168 -10.63 -9.99 -4.14
C LYS A 168 -12.16 -9.99 -4.04
N CYS A 169 -12.69 -9.92 -2.82
CA CYS A 169 -14.13 -9.82 -2.56
C CYS A 169 -14.76 -8.61 -3.29
N ILE A 170 -14.16 -7.42 -3.20
CA ILE A 170 -14.64 -6.23 -3.93
C ILE A 170 -14.65 -6.47 -5.45
N THR A 171 -13.57 -7.01 -6.01
CA THR A 171 -13.49 -7.26 -7.46
C THR A 171 -14.49 -8.31 -7.93
N GLU A 172 -14.78 -9.34 -7.13
CA GLU A 172 -15.79 -10.35 -7.44
C GLU A 172 -17.19 -9.73 -7.54
N PHE A 173 -17.51 -8.78 -6.66
CA PHE A 173 -18.77 -8.03 -6.74
C PHE A 173 -18.85 -7.09 -7.95
N GLU A 174 -17.72 -6.50 -8.38
CA GLU A 174 -17.70 -5.58 -9.54
C GLU A 174 -17.87 -6.30 -10.89
N ILE A 175 -17.50 -7.58 -10.99
CA ILE A 175 -17.59 -8.38 -12.24
C ILE A 175 -18.85 -9.24 -12.34
N LEU A 176 -19.79 -9.11 -11.40
CA LEU A 176 -21.03 -9.87 -11.42
C LEU A 176 -21.80 -9.60 -12.73
N PRO A 177 -22.26 -10.65 -13.44
CA PRO A 177 -23.04 -10.47 -14.66
C PRO A 177 -24.31 -9.65 -14.42
N GLU A 178 -24.66 -8.76 -15.36
CA GLU A 178 -25.82 -7.87 -15.25
C GLU A 178 -27.14 -8.60 -14.95
N GLN A 179 -27.30 -9.82 -15.48
CA GLN A 179 -28.44 -10.68 -15.18
C GLN A 179 -28.63 -10.95 -13.67
N TYR A 180 -27.55 -11.18 -12.93
CA TYR A 180 -27.63 -11.37 -11.47
C TYR A 180 -27.87 -10.06 -10.72
N ILE A 181 -27.37 -8.94 -11.25
CA ILE A 181 -27.61 -7.61 -10.70
C ILE A 181 -29.08 -7.19 -10.87
N MET A 182 -29.70 -7.56 -12.00
CA MET A 182 -31.11 -7.25 -12.26
C MET A 182 -32.07 -8.18 -11.51
N LEU A 183 -31.69 -9.44 -11.28
CA LEU A 183 -32.49 -10.39 -10.49
C LEU A 183 -32.57 -10.02 -9.01
N ASP A 184 -31.52 -9.38 -8.46
CA ASP A 184 -31.47 -8.98 -7.05
C ASP A 184 -30.96 -7.54 -6.88
N PHE A 185 -31.66 -6.61 -7.53
CA PHE A 185 -31.29 -5.19 -7.55
C PHE A 185 -31.24 -4.57 -6.14
N GLU A 186 -32.16 -4.96 -5.25
CA GLU A 186 -32.20 -4.45 -3.88
C GLU A 186 -31.00 -4.94 -3.06
N ALA A 187 -30.62 -6.22 -3.16
CA ALA A 187 -29.43 -6.71 -2.48
C ALA A 187 -28.16 -6.03 -3.00
N MET A 188 -28.03 -5.86 -4.32
CA MET A 188 -26.89 -5.16 -4.91
C MET A 188 -26.83 -3.68 -4.50
N ALA A 189 -27.98 -3.01 -4.38
CA ALA A 189 -28.05 -1.64 -3.86
C ALA A 189 -27.60 -1.56 -2.39
N ALA A 190 -27.94 -2.57 -1.57
CA ALA A 190 -27.51 -2.66 -0.18
C ALA A 190 -26.01 -2.97 -0.02
N VAL A 191 -25.40 -3.71 -0.95
CA VAL A 191 -23.97 -4.08 -0.92
C VAL A 191 -23.04 -2.92 -1.33
N LYS A 192 -23.45 -2.05 -2.26
CA LYS A 192 -22.60 -0.94 -2.76
C LYS A 192 -21.98 -0.07 -1.66
N PRO A 193 -22.71 0.42 -0.65
CA PRO A 193 -22.12 1.16 0.46
C PRO A 193 -21.01 0.41 1.19
N HIS A 194 -21.16 -0.91 1.35
CA HIS A 194 -20.14 -1.76 1.97
C HIS A 194 -18.87 -1.87 1.12
N ILE A 195 -19.00 -2.00 -0.21
CA ILE A 195 -17.86 -1.99 -1.14
C ILE A 195 -17.08 -0.67 -1.02
N HIS A 196 -17.79 0.45 -1.07
CA HIS A 196 -17.16 1.77 -0.99
C HIS A 196 -16.44 1.96 0.36
N MET A 197 -17.09 1.55 1.46
CA MET A 197 -16.55 1.67 2.81
C MET A 197 -15.32 0.77 3.00
N ALA A 198 -15.41 -0.49 2.58
CA ALA A 198 -14.30 -1.44 2.62
C ALA A 198 -13.10 -0.92 1.83
N SER A 199 -13.34 -0.37 0.64
CA SER A 199 -12.30 0.23 -0.20
C SER A 199 -11.59 1.38 0.51
N TYR A 200 -12.33 2.30 1.14
CA TYR A 200 -11.76 3.38 1.94
C TYR A 200 -10.86 2.84 3.07
N TRP A 201 -11.34 1.84 3.80
CA TRP A 201 -10.58 1.26 4.92
C TRP A 201 -9.32 0.54 4.47
N VAL A 202 -9.35 -0.17 3.35
CA VAL A 202 -8.15 -0.80 2.77
C VAL A 202 -7.13 0.28 2.37
N ILE A 203 -7.56 1.33 1.66
CA ILE A 203 -6.67 2.41 1.23
C ILE A 203 -6.07 3.13 2.45
N ARG A 204 -6.88 3.44 3.46
CA ARG A 204 -6.41 4.09 4.68
C ARG A 204 -5.44 3.22 5.48
N SER A 205 -5.71 1.91 5.55
CA SER A 205 -4.80 0.94 6.15
C SER A 205 -3.47 0.92 5.42
N SER A 206 -3.48 0.88 4.08
CA SER A 206 -2.26 0.95 3.27
C SER A 206 -1.45 2.23 3.48
N VAL A 207 -2.11 3.39 3.55
CA VAL A 207 -1.45 4.68 3.92
C VAL A 207 -0.81 4.59 5.31
N THR A 208 -1.51 3.99 6.26
CA THR A 208 -1.02 3.87 7.64
C THR A 208 0.17 2.89 7.71
N CYS A 209 0.11 1.78 6.98
CA CYS A 209 1.21 0.84 6.79
C CYS A 209 2.44 1.54 6.22
N ALA A 210 2.28 2.32 5.14
CA ALA A 210 3.37 3.06 4.52
C ALA A 210 4.06 4.02 5.51
N ARG A 211 3.29 4.69 6.39
CA ARG A 211 3.88 5.53 7.44
C ARG A 211 4.61 4.73 8.50
N GLN A 212 4.13 3.53 8.84
CA GLN A 212 4.88 2.65 9.74
C GLN A 212 6.21 2.22 9.10
N ILE A 213 6.26 1.98 7.78
CA ILE A 213 7.51 1.76 7.04
C ILE A 213 8.49 2.92 7.24
N THR A 214 8.04 4.15 7.02
CA THR A 214 8.90 5.33 7.20
C THR A 214 9.32 5.49 8.67
N GLY A 215 8.39 5.27 9.62
CA GLY A 215 8.70 5.30 11.05
C GLY A 215 9.70 4.23 11.49
N MET A 216 9.70 3.06 10.84
CA MET A 216 10.72 2.01 11.08
C MET A 216 12.13 2.50 10.74
N ILE A 217 12.26 3.33 9.70
CA ILE A 217 13.54 3.93 9.29
C ILE A 217 13.98 4.97 10.33
N SER A 218 13.07 5.86 10.75
CA SER A 218 13.37 6.96 11.67
C SER A 218 13.61 6.52 13.12
N LEU A 219 12.94 5.50 13.65
CA LEU A 219 13.11 5.08 15.06
C LEU A 219 14.48 4.46 15.38
N ASN A 220 15.21 4.00 14.36
CA ASN A 220 16.61 3.59 14.53
C ASN A 220 17.56 4.81 14.70
N SER A 221 17.08 6.03 14.51
CA SER A 221 17.85 7.27 14.76
C SER A 221 17.86 7.71 16.22
N GLU A 222 16.73 7.57 16.95
CA GLU A 222 16.61 8.08 18.33
C GLU A 222 17.37 7.23 19.35
N LYS A 223 17.42 5.90 19.16
CA LYS A 223 18.20 5.00 20.04
C LYS A 223 19.70 5.34 20.04
N MET A 224 20.22 5.91 18.95
CA MET A 224 21.63 6.30 18.83
C MET A 224 21.93 7.66 19.47
N HIS A 225 21.00 8.61 19.45
CA HIS A 225 21.18 9.91 20.11
C HIS A 225 21.23 9.76 21.64
N VAL A 226 20.45 8.83 22.20
CA VAL A 226 20.47 8.55 23.64
C VAL A 226 21.75 7.82 24.04
N LEU A 227 22.23 6.86 23.23
CA LEU A 227 23.47 6.13 23.52
C LEU A 227 24.74 6.98 23.33
N SER A 228 24.77 7.89 22.35
CA SER A 228 25.88 8.83 22.20
C SER A 228 25.94 9.82 23.37
N LEU A 229 24.80 10.37 23.80
CA LEU A 229 24.73 11.26 24.96
C LEU A 229 25.20 10.59 26.27
N ILE A 230 24.86 9.31 26.47
CA ILE A 230 25.28 8.55 27.66
C ILE A 230 26.79 8.25 27.63
N LEU A 231 27.38 8.00 26.45
CA LEU A 231 28.83 7.79 26.33
C LEU A 231 29.64 9.08 26.53
N TYR A 232 29.10 10.23 26.11
CA TYR A 232 29.73 11.54 26.34
C TYR A 232 29.54 12.08 27.77
N SER A 233 28.60 11.54 28.56
CA SER A 233 28.41 11.94 29.97
C SER A 233 29.22 11.10 30.97
N VAL A 234 29.96 10.09 30.49
CA VAL A 234 30.79 9.18 31.32
C VAL A 234 32.29 9.31 30.96
N SER A 235 32.65 10.26 30.09
CA SER A 235 34.03 10.68 29.80
C SER A 235 34.31 12.05 30.41
#